data_AF-A0A529SHT4-F1
#
_entry.id   AF-A0A529SHT4-F1
#
_cell.length_a   1.000
_cell.length_b   1.000
_cell.length_c   1.000
_cell.angle_alpha   90.00
_cell.angle_beta   90.00
_cell.angle_gamma   90.00
#
_symmetry.space_group_name_H-M   'P 1'
#
loop_
_entity.id
_entity.type
_entity.pdbx_description
1 polymer ?
#
loop_
_entity_poly.entity_id
_entity_poly.type
_entity_poly.pdbx_seq_one_letter_code
_entity_poly.pdbx_strand_id
1 'polypeptide(L)'
;NNPERLALILPGTDAAVAPTHWSFGQLAGLVSAPAAYLRQLPAPLAAINLQYGLTSNRAEQVKTLETDDGRTELRAVTGPDYGRIFDAELVEAVQRIAGNGTGDTRWKVPGVLDWSTGIYNPRVDTTKDTTTLYASDRD
;
A
#
# COMPACT_ATOMS: atom_id res chain seq x y z
N ASN A 1 22.36 -3.60 -16.54
CA ASN A 1 21.37 -4.65 -16.86
C ASN A 1 21.86 -5.99 -16.36
N ASN A 2 21.32 -6.46 -15.23
CA ASN A 2 21.54 -7.83 -14.78
C ASN A 2 20.47 -8.71 -15.45
N PRO A 3 20.83 -9.66 -16.34
CA PRO A 3 19.87 -10.53 -17.03
C PRO A 3 19.09 -11.45 -16.08
N GLU A 4 19.52 -11.57 -14.83
CA GLU A 4 18.84 -12.33 -13.77
C GLU A 4 17.78 -11.50 -13.03
N ARG A 5 17.66 -10.20 -13.28
CA ARG A 5 16.62 -9.38 -12.65
C ARG A 5 15.30 -9.52 -13.41
N LEU A 6 14.29 -9.99 -12.69
CA LEU A 6 12.91 -10.03 -13.18
C LEU A 6 12.38 -8.62 -13.40
N ALA A 7 11.97 -8.33 -14.63
CA ALA A 7 11.24 -7.13 -15.01
C ALA A 7 10.13 -7.49 -16.00
N LEU A 8 8.97 -6.82 -15.90
CA LEU A 8 7.76 -7.11 -16.66
C LEU A 8 7.22 -5.82 -17.28
N ILE A 9 6.63 -5.91 -18.47
CA ILE A 9 5.89 -4.79 -19.06
C ILE A 9 4.41 -5.06 -18.79
N LEU A 10 3.77 -4.20 -18.01
CA LEU A 10 2.36 -4.39 -17.68
C LEU A 10 1.45 -3.82 -18.79
N PRO A 11 0.24 -4.39 -18.98
CA PRO A 11 -0.71 -3.86 -19.94
C PRO A 11 -1.01 -2.38 -19.67
N GLY A 12 -0.83 -1.53 -20.68
CA GLY A 12 -1.08 -0.08 -20.58
C GLY A 12 0.11 0.76 -20.08
N THR A 13 1.28 0.16 -19.86
CA THR A 13 2.52 0.86 -19.48
C THR A 13 3.66 0.50 -20.43
N ASP A 14 4.47 1.48 -20.85
CA ASP A 14 5.66 1.24 -21.69
C ASP A 14 6.94 1.00 -20.86
N ALA A 15 6.90 1.28 -19.56
CA ALA A 15 8.04 1.09 -18.66
C ALA A 15 8.05 -0.33 -18.07
N ALA A 16 9.21 -0.97 -18.10
CA ALA A 16 9.40 -2.24 -17.42
C ALA A 16 9.46 -2.03 -15.90
N VAL A 17 8.68 -2.82 -15.15
CA VAL A 17 8.58 -2.73 -13.69
C VAL A 17 9.19 -3.98 -13.06
N ALA A 18 9.91 -3.81 -11.96
CA ALA A 18 10.35 -4.92 -11.13
C ALA A 18 9.32 -5.17 -10.03
N PRO A 19 8.70 -6.37 -9.95
CA PRO A 19 7.78 -6.69 -8.87
C PRO A 19 8.53 -6.96 -7.56
N THR A 20 7.91 -6.57 -6.45
CA THR A 20 8.30 -6.99 -5.11
C THR A 20 7.88 -8.44 -4.86
N HIS A 21 8.31 -9.05 -3.77
CA HIS A 21 7.87 -10.41 -3.40
C HIS A 21 6.34 -10.52 -3.27
N TRP A 22 5.71 -9.45 -2.76
CA TRP A 22 4.26 -9.33 -2.60
C TRP A 22 3.55 -9.18 -3.94
N SER A 23 3.92 -8.18 -4.74
CA SER A 23 3.25 -7.94 -6.02
C SER A 23 3.50 -9.05 -7.04
N PHE A 24 4.62 -9.77 -6.94
CA PHE A 24 4.82 -11.02 -7.68
C PHE A 24 3.72 -12.05 -7.37
N GLY A 25 3.36 -12.21 -6.09
CA GLY A 25 2.29 -13.10 -5.68
C GLY A 25 0.94 -12.67 -6.25
N GLN A 26 0.68 -11.36 -6.28
CA GLN A 26 -0.55 -10.82 -6.88
C GLN A 26 -0.61 -11.02 -8.39
N LEU A 27 0.50 -10.80 -9.11
CA LEU A 27 0.60 -11.07 -10.56
C LEU A 27 0.33 -12.54 -10.88
N ALA A 28 0.93 -13.46 -10.11
CA ALA A 28 0.68 -14.88 -10.27
C ALA A 28 -0.80 -15.23 -10.02
N GLY A 29 -1.42 -14.60 -9.02
CA GLY A 29 -2.85 -14.73 -8.75
C GLY A 29 -3.75 -14.30 -9.92
N LEU A 30 -3.47 -13.16 -10.56
CA LEU A 30 -4.24 -12.69 -11.72
C LEU A 30 -4.29 -13.69 -12.88
N VAL A 31 -3.17 -14.38 -13.10
CA VAL A 31 -3.04 -15.33 -14.20
C VAL A 31 -3.33 -16.77 -13.76
N SER A 32 -3.86 -16.95 -12.55
CA SER A 32 -4.12 -18.27 -11.93
C SER A 32 -2.90 -19.20 -11.91
N ALA A 33 -1.70 -18.64 -11.76
CA ALA A 33 -0.45 -19.39 -11.71
C ALA A 33 0.04 -19.62 -10.25
N PRO A 34 0.69 -20.75 -9.95
CA PRO A 34 1.21 -21.01 -8.61
C PRO A 34 2.46 -20.15 -8.31
N ALA A 35 2.32 -19.12 -7.47
CA ALA A 35 3.40 -18.19 -7.16
C ALA A 35 4.66 -18.86 -6.59
N ALA A 36 4.48 -19.86 -5.71
CA ALA A 36 5.60 -20.59 -5.11
C ALA A 36 6.45 -21.32 -6.15
N TYR A 37 5.82 -21.91 -7.16
CA TYR A 37 6.51 -22.57 -8.26
C TYR A 37 7.25 -21.56 -9.14
N LEU A 38 6.59 -20.46 -9.53
CA LEU A 38 7.20 -19.45 -10.38
C LEU A 38 8.43 -18.78 -9.74
N ARG A 39 8.47 -18.67 -8.40
CA ARG A 39 9.64 -18.14 -7.66
C ARG A 39 10.87 -19.05 -7.71
N GLN A 40 10.69 -20.34 -7.98
CA GLN A 40 11.80 -21.29 -8.11
C GLN A 40 12.38 -21.30 -9.52
N LEU A 41 11.70 -20.68 -10.49
CA LEU A 41 12.18 -20.59 -11.85
C LEU A 41 13.24 -19.48 -11.99
N PRO A 42 14.19 -19.64 -12.92
CA PRO A 42 15.00 -18.53 -13.40
C PRO A 42 14.12 -17.34 -13.77
N ALA A 43 14.57 -16.13 -13.41
CA ALA A 43 13.82 -14.90 -13.64
C ALA A 43 13.27 -14.74 -15.06
N PRO A 44 14.01 -15.07 -16.15
CA PRO A 44 13.47 -14.99 -17.50
C PRO A 44 12.26 -15.92 -17.75
N LEU A 45 12.25 -17.11 -17.17
CA LEU A 45 11.13 -18.06 -17.32
C LEU A 45 9.91 -17.63 -16.52
N ALA A 46 10.13 -17.15 -15.30
CA ALA A 46 9.05 -16.54 -14.52
C ALA A 46 8.44 -15.34 -15.26
N ALA A 47 9.29 -14.50 -15.87
CA ALA A 47 8.87 -13.34 -16.64
C ALA A 47 7.96 -13.73 -17.81
N ILE A 48 8.42 -14.65 -18.66
CA ILE A 48 7.69 -15.08 -19.86
C ILE A 48 6.35 -15.71 -19.49
N ASN A 49 6.30 -16.56 -18.46
CA ASN A 49 5.07 -17.21 -18.02
C ASN A 49 4.04 -16.19 -17.49
N LEU A 50 4.49 -15.22 -16.69
CA LEU A 50 3.63 -14.15 -16.20
C LEU A 50 3.14 -13.26 -17.35
N GLN A 51 4.04 -12.87 -18.26
CA GLN A 51 3.72 -12.04 -19.42
C GLN A 51 2.70 -12.72 -20.35
N TYR A 52 2.86 -14.02 -20.61
CA TYR A 52 1.89 -14.81 -21.35
C TYR A 52 0.54 -14.85 -20.65
N GLY A 53 0.53 -15.09 -19.33
CA GLY A 53 -0.70 -15.11 -18.54
C GLY A 53 -1.45 -13.78 -18.56
N LEU A 54 -0.73 -12.65 -18.46
CA LEU A 54 -1.29 -11.29 -18.43
C LEU A 54 -1.80 -10.82 -19.80
N THR A 55 -1.23 -11.33 -20.90
CA THR A 55 -1.68 -11.02 -22.26
C THR A 55 -2.84 -11.90 -22.71
N SER A 56 -2.90 -13.15 -22.23
CA SER A 56 -3.95 -14.12 -22.55
C SER A 56 -5.21 -13.95 -21.70
N ASN A 57 -5.08 -13.51 -20.44
CA ASN A 57 -6.23 -13.12 -19.62
C ASN A 57 -6.48 -11.63 -19.81
N ARG A 58 -7.68 -11.26 -20.28
CA ARG A 58 -8.21 -9.87 -20.26
C ARG A 58 -8.49 -9.37 -18.83
N ALA A 59 -7.70 -9.81 -17.85
CA ALA A 59 -7.81 -9.35 -16.49
C ALA A 59 -7.25 -7.92 -16.44
N GLU A 60 -8.18 -6.97 -16.54
CA GLU A 60 -8.36 -5.93 -15.54
C GLU A 60 -7.14 -5.04 -15.24
N GLN A 61 -7.26 -3.77 -15.65
CA GLN A 61 -6.26 -2.70 -15.58
C GLN A 61 -5.35 -2.80 -14.34
N VAL A 62 -4.09 -3.14 -14.56
CA VAL A 62 -3.07 -3.18 -13.50
C VAL A 62 -2.61 -1.76 -13.22
N LYS A 63 -2.90 -1.23 -12.02
CA LYS A 63 -2.38 0.06 -11.57
C LYS A 63 -0.98 -0.11 -10.95
N THR A 64 0.01 0.53 -11.54
CA THR A 64 1.38 0.66 -10.99
C THR A 64 1.44 1.85 -10.03
N LEU A 65 2.24 1.74 -8.95
CA LEU A 65 2.55 2.86 -8.07
C LEU A 65 4.00 3.29 -8.33
N GLU A 66 4.18 4.49 -8.86
CA GLU A 66 5.51 5.05 -9.09
C GLU A 66 6.07 5.63 -7.78
N THR A 67 7.38 5.45 -7.55
CA THR A 67 8.09 6.06 -6.42
C THR A 67 8.97 7.20 -6.91
N ASP A 68 9.14 8.24 -6.09
CA ASP A 68 9.86 9.50 -6.44
C ASP A 68 11.32 9.30 -6.87
N ASP A 69 11.92 8.13 -6.65
CA ASP A 69 13.31 7.83 -7.04
C ASP A 69 13.46 7.39 -8.51
N GLY A 70 12.47 7.72 -9.35
CA GLY A 70 12.45 7.41 -10.78
C GLY A 70 12.36 5.92 -11.11
N ARG A 71 12.12 5.08 -10.10
CA ARG A 71 11.88 3.63 -10.25
C ARG A 71 10.40 3.34 -10.09
N THR A 72 9.79 2.86 -11.17
CA THR A 72 8.46 2.26 -11.14
C THR A 72 8.56 0.89 -10.47
N GLU A 73 8.24 0.82 -9.18
CA GLU A 73 8.09 -0.44 -8.46
C GLU A 73 6.63 -0.88 -8.47
N LEU A 74 6.37 -2.13 -8.82
CA LEU A 74 5.02 -2.66 -8.68
C LEU A 74 4.76 -2.98 -7.21
N ARG A 75 4.02 -2.13 -6.50
CA ARG A 75 3.64 -2.38 -5.10
C ARG A 75 2.35 -3.14 -4.95
N ALA A 76 1.43 -2.98 -5.89
CA ALA A 76 0.21 -3.75 -5.88
C ALA A 76 -0.36 -3.99 -7.27
N VAL A 77 -1.16 -5.05 -7.38
CA VAL A 77 -1.92 -5.43 -8.55
C VAL A 77 -3.35 -5.65 -8.09
N THR A 78 -4.28 -4.82 -8.57
CA THR A 78 -5.69 -4.85 -8.16
C THR A 78 -6.60 -4.73 -9.38
N GLY A 79 -7.82 -5.29 -9.29
CA GLY A 79 -8.84 -5.14 -10.34
C GLY A 79 -9.41 -3.70 -10.44
N PRO A 80 -10.18 -3.39 -11.50
CA PRO A 80 -10.75 -2.07 -11.78
C PRO A 80 -11.73 -1.61 -10.71
N ASP A 81 -12.39 -2.55 -10.04
CA ASP A 81 -13.37 -2.27 -8.98
C ASP A 81 -12.71 -1.93 -7.63
N TYR A 82 -11.39 -2.10 -7.51
CA TYR A 82 -10.66 -1.80 -6.29
C TYR A 82 -10.05 -0.38 -6.37
N GLY A 83 -10.74 0.59 -5.77
CA GLY A 83 -10.21 1.94 -5.56
C GLY A 83 -9.15 1.96 -4.45
N ARG A 84 -8.04 2.66 -4.69
CA ARG A 84 -7.05 3.01 -3.66
C ARG A 84 -7.05 4.52 -3.48
N ILE A 85 -7.05 4.95 -2.23
CA ILE A 85 -6.87 6.33 -1.80
C ILE A 85 -5.70 6.31 -0.82
N PHE A 86 -4.84 7.32 -0.84
CA PHE A 86 -3.76 7.38 0.14
C PHE A 86 -4.34 7.69 1.52
N ASP A 87 -3.80 7.07 2.57
CA ASP A 87 -4.22 7.36 3.95
C ASP A 87 -4.11 8.85 4.26
N ALA A 88 -3.10 9.53 3.73
CA ALA A 88 -2.94 10.97 3.86
C ALA A 88 -4.13 11.76 3.26
N GLU A 89 -4.65 11.35 2.10
CA GLU A 89 -5.82 11.99 1.47
C GLU A 89 -7.09 11.73 2.27
N LEU A 90 -7.25 10.51 2.81
CA LEU A 90 -8.37 10.16 3.67
C LEU A 90 -8.31 10.97 4.99
N VAL A 91 -7.14 11.01 5.63
CA VAL A 91 -6.91 11.76 6.87
C VAL A 91 -7.15 13.26 6.64
N GLU A 92 -6.67 13.82 5.52
CA GLU A 92 -6.91 15.22 5.18
C GLU A 92 -8.41 15.50 5.00
N ALA A 93 -9.13 14.64 4.28
CA ALA A 93 -10.58 14.78 4.10
C ALA A 93 -11.33 14.71 5.44
N VAL A 94 -10.95 13.79 6.33
CA VAL A 94 -11.52 13.69 7.68
C VAL A 94 -11.21 14.95 8.50
N GLN A 95 -9.97 15.44 8.46
CA GLN A 95 -9.57 16.65 9.20
C GLN A 95 -10.31 17.91 8.72
N ARG A 96 -10.70 18.01 7.44
CA ARG A 96 -11.54 19.12 6.96
C ARG A 96 -12.93 19.14 7.60
N ILE A 97 -13.46 17.98 7.99
CA ILE A 97 -14.81 17.85 8.59
C ILE A 97 -14.73 17.90 10.11
N ALA A 98 -13.80 17.15 10.70
CA ALA A 98 -13.71 16.93 12.14
C ALA A 98 -12.71 17.87 12.85
N GLY A 99 -11.88 18.58 12.10
CA GLY A 99 -10.75 19.34 12.63
C GLY A 99 -9.51 18.46 12.84
N ASN A 100 -8.43 19.09 13.26
CA ASN A 100 -7.13 18.45 13.51
C ASN A 100 -7.02 17.81 14.91
N GLY A 101 -8.13 17.72 15.66
CA GLY A 101 -8.18 17.13 16.99
C GLY A 101 -7.64 18.01 18.13
N THR A 102 -7.16 19.23 17.85
CA THR A 102 -6.61 20.16 18.87
C THR A 102 -7.57 21.30 19.25
N GLY A 103 -8.78 21.34 18.68
CA GLY A 103 -9.72 22.47 18.83
C GLY A 103 -11.06 22.11 19.48
N ASP A 104 -11.97 23.10 19.51
CA ASP A 104 -13.33 23.03 20.08
C ASP A 104 -14.37 22.33 19.18
N THR A 105 -13.93 21.58 18.16
CA THR A 105 -14.85 20.72 17.41
C THR A 105 -15.39 19.62 18.32
N ARG A 106 -16.50 18.98 17.93
CA ARG A 106 -17.03 17.81 18.65
C ARG A 106 -16.04 16.63 18.70
N TRP A 107 -14.97 16.68 17.90
CA TRP A 107 -13.97 15.63 17.75
C TRP A 107 -12.59 16.16 18.16
N LYS A 108 -12.17 15.81 19.38
CA LYS A 108 -10.84 16.14 19.90
C LYS A 108 -10.09 14.90 20.35
N VAL A 109 -8.76 14.99 20.39
CA VAL A 109 -7.94 13.92 20.99
C VAL A 109 -8.33 13.76 22.46
N PRO A 110 -8.58 12.52 22.94
CA PRO A 110 -8.90 12.28 24.34
C PRO A 110 -7.78 12.78 25.26
N GLY A 111 -8.17 13.37 26.39
CA GLY A 111 -7.23 13.72 27.45
C GLY A 111 -6.57 12.51 28.12
N VAL A 112 -5.69 12.76 29.07
CA VAL A 112 -4.93 11.73 29.78
C VAL A 112 -5.59 11.38 31.11
N LEU A 113 -5.70 10.08 31.41
CA LEU A 113 -6.02 9.56 32.74
C LEU A 113 -4.72 9.25 33.47
N ASP A 114 -4.48 9.91 34.61
CA ASP A 114 -3.39 9.54 35.51
C ASP A 114 -3.83 8.31 36.32
N TRP A 115 -3.24 7.15 36.01
CA TRP A 115 -3.56 5.88 36.68
C TRP A 115 -3.14 5.82 38.15
N SER A 116 -2.18 6.66 38.57
CA SER A 116 -1.73 6.69 39.96
C SER A 116 -2.69 7.45 40.87
N THR A 117 -3.40 8.44 40.33
CA THR A 117 -4.34 9.29 41.08
C THR A 117 -5.81 9.06 40.68
N GLY A 118 -6.07 8.40 39.56
CA GLY A 118 -7.40 8.24 38.97
C GLY A 118 -7.99 9.52 38.37
N ILE A 119 -7.21 10.60 38.26
CA ILE A 119 -7.69 11.90 37.80
C ILE A 119 -7.58 11.99 36.28
N TYR A 120 -8.70 12.37 35.64
CA TYR A 120 -8.76 12.62 34.21
C TYR A 120 -8.52 14.10 33.88
N ASN A 121 -7.54 14.38 33.01
CA ASN A 121 -7.28 15.73 32.49
C ASN A 121 -7.73 15.86 31.02
N PRO A 122 -8.91 16.45 30.75
CA PRO A 122 -9.44 16.61 29.39
C PRO A 122 -8.80 17.74 28.57
N ARG A 123 -7.90 18.53 29.16
CA ARG A 123 -7.27 19.72 28.54
C ARG A 123 -5.75 19.62 28.48
N VAL A 124 -5.20 18.42 28.59
CA VAL A 124 -3.78 18.19 28.38
C VAL A 124 -3.40 18.49 26.93
N ASP A 125 -2.23 19.08 26.73
CA ASP A 125 -1.71 19.35 25.39
C ASP A 125 -1.51 18.03 24.62
N THR A 126 -1.81 18.06 23.32
CA THR A 126 -1.62 16.91 22.43
C THR A 126 -0.15 16.84 22.00
N THR A 127 0.58 15.87 22.55
CA THR A 127 1.96 15.56 22.22
C THR A 127 2.09 14.07 21.89
N LYS A 128 3.26 13.63 21.42
CA LYS A 128 3.50 12.19 21.19
C LYS A 128 3.39 11.37 22.47
N ASP A 129 3.72 11.95 23.62
CA ASP A 129 3.69 11.27 24.92
C ASP A 129 2.28 11.24 25.53
N THR A 130 1.39 12.14 25.11
CA THR A 130 0.03 12.27 25.65
C THR A 130 -1.06 11.77 24.69
N THR A 131 -0.72 11.50 23.43
CA THR A 131 -1.65 10.94 22.44
C THR A 131 -1.69 9.41 22.51
N THR A 132 -2.88 8.84 22.39
CA THR A 132 -3.15 7.39 22.49
C THR A 132 -3.41 6.74 21.12
N LEU A 133 -2.89 7.32 20.04
CA LEU A 133 -2.96 6.70 18.71
C LEU A 133 -1.85 5.66 18.56
N TYR A 134 -2.15 4.44 19.01
CA TYR A 134 -1.35 3.24 18.71
C TYR A 134 -1.68 2.79 17.27
N ALA A 135 -1.27 3.59 16.27
CA ALA A 135 -1.31 3.16 14.88
C ALA A 135 -0.10 2.24 14.64
N SER A 136 -0.28 0.95 14.93
CA SER A 136 0.62 -0.08 14.42
C SER A 136 0.59 0.03 12.91
N ASP A 137 1.66 0.54 12.30
CA ASP A 137 1.93 0.36 10.89
C ASP A 137 2.01 -1.15 10.67
N ARG A 138 0.92 -1.71 10.15
CA ARG A 138 0.78 -3.15 9.95
C ARG A 138 0.64 -3.40 8.46
N ASP A 139 1.74 -3.12 7.78
CA ASP A 139 2.12 -3.68 6.49
C ASP A 139 3.37 -4.56 6.66
#